data_AF-A0A1N7MFJ1-F1
#
_entry.id   AF-A0A1N7MFJ1-F1
#
_cell.length_a   1.000
_cell.length_b   1.000
_cell.length_c   1.000
_cell.angle_alpha   90.00
_cell.angle_beta   90.00
_cell.angle_gamma   90.00
#
_symmetry.space_group_name_H-M   'P 1'
#
loop_
_entity.id
_entity.type
_entity.pdbx_description
1 polymer ?
#
loop_
_entity_poly.entity_id
_entity_poly.type
_entity_poly.pdbx_seq_one_letter_code
_entity_poly.pdbx_strand_id
1 'polypeptide(L)'
;MNSQNSLSIRGLISESHISSDIYEIAEKINDSGLEFEIIEAYVDCIGNYFKDTEELLDRVLDSYYGEFTSDEDFTQEMLEQDGSIPENLPSYIFIDWQKTAYNFMFDYSCSNGHYFRN
;
A
#
# COMPACT_ATOMS: atom_id res chain seq x y z
N MET A 1 -27.80 8.84 -23.70
CA MET A 1 -28.16 9.65 -22.51
C MET A 1 -29.19 8.83 -21.75
N ASN A 2 -28.92 8.21 -20.61
CA ASN A 2 -27.93 8.46 -19.57
C ASN A 2 -27.30 7.13 -19.13
N SER A 3 -25.97 7.12 -19.00
CA SER A 3 -25.26 6.11 -18.24
C SER A 3 -25.78 6.18 -16.81
N GLN A 4 -26.49 5.15 -16.36
CA GLN A 4 -26.66 4.92 -14.93
C GLN A 4 -25.24 4.69 -14.38
N ASN A 5 -24.67 5.75 -13.83
CA ASN A 5 -23.32 5.78 -13.29
C ASN A 5 -23.17 4.66 -12.25
N SER A 6 -22.04 3.96 -12.37
CA SER A 6 -21.59 2.78 -11.64
C SER A 6 -21.30 3.01 -10.14
N LEU A 7 -22.10 3.79 -9.42
CA LEU A 7 -21.74 4.30 -8.08
C LEU A 7 -22.69 3.85 -6.95
N SER A 8 -23.36 2.71 -7.12
CA SER A 8 -23.77 1.89 -5.97
C SER A 8 -22.51 1.37 -5.27
N ILE A 9 -21.80 2.25 -4.55
CA ILE A 9 -20.72 1.88 -3.63
C ILE A 9 -21.38 1.16 -2.45
N ARG A 10 -21.78 -0.10 -2.70
CA ARG A 10 -22.30 -1.10 -1.76
C ARG A 10 -23.41 -0.65 -0.79
N GLY A 11 -24.33 0.22 -1.21
CA GLY A 11 -25.45 0.65 -0.35
C GLY A 11 -25.07 1.63 0.76
N LEU A 12 -23.83 2.12 0.78
CA LEU A 12 -23.36 3.12 1.74
C LEU A 12 -23.85 4.53 1.40
N ILE A 13 -23.92 4.87 0.11
CA ILE A 13 -24.40 6.17 -0.38
C ILE A 13 -25.40 5.93 -1.51
N SER A 14 -26.50 6.68 -1.48
CA SER A 14 -27.39 6.87 -2.62
C SER A 14 -27.87 8.33 -2.68
N GLU A 15 -28.60 8.71 -3.74
CA GLU A 15 -29.05 10.09 -4.00
C GLU A 15 -29.83 10.74 -2.84
N SER A 16 -30.32 9.97 -1.85
CA SER A 16 -30.97 10.50 -0.65
C SER A 16 -30.73 9.65 0.61
N HIS A 17 -29.64 8.88 0.65
CA HIS A 17 -29.32 8.03 1.80
C HIS A 17 -27.80 7.95 2.02
N ILE A 18 -27.41 8.05 3.28
CA ILE A 18 -26.07 7.75 3.76
C ILE A 18 -26.26 6.70 4.86
N SER A 19 -25.65 5.53 4.70
CA SER A 19 -25.71 4.47 5.69
C SER A 19 -24.98 4.91 6.98
N SER A 20 -25.49 4.48 8.14
CA SER A 20 -24.79 4.64 9.42
C SER A 20 -23.43 3.96 9.42
N ASP A 21 -23.28 2.89 8.62
CA ASP A 21 -22.05 2.12 8.51
C ASP A 21 -20.86 2.97 8.04
N ILE A 22 -21.10 4.08 7.32
CA ILE A 22 -20.03 5.03 6.94
C ILE A 22 -19.35 5.61 8.17
N TYR A 23 -20.11 5.94 9.21
CA TYR A 23 -19.54 6.52 10.43
C TYR A 23 -18.74 5.48 11.21
N GLU A 24 -19.22 4.24 11.28
CA GLU A 24 -18.50 3.13 11.92
C GLU A 24 -17.19 2.82 11.17
N ILE A 25 -17.21 2.84 9.83
CA ILE A 25 -16.00 2.66 9.02
C ILE A 25 -15.01 3.81 9.25
N ALA A 26 -15.50 5.06 9.27
CA ALA A 26 -14.66 6.23 9.50
C ALA A 26 -14.01 6.21 10.89
N GLU A 27 -14.76 5.79 11.92
CA GLU A 27 -14.24 5.63 13.28
C GLU A 27 -13.13 4.57 13.32
N LYS A 28 -13.34 3.40 12.70
CA LYS A 28 -12.30 2.35 12.63
C LYS A 28 -11.03 2.79 11.92
N ILE A 29 -11.17 3.52 10.80
CA ILE A 29 -10.01 4.07 10.08
C ILE A 29 -9.27 5.06 10.99
N ASN A 30 -9.99 5.98 11.63
CA ASN A 30 -9.38 6.96 12.54
C ASN A 30 -8.67 6.30 13.73
N ASP A 31 -9.26 5.24 14.28
CA ASP A 31 -8.69 4.51 15.43
C ASP A 31 -7.49 3.62 15.05
N SER A 32 -7.35 3.25 13.77
CA SER A 32 -6.21 2.46 13.29
C SER A 32 -4.89 3.22 13.33
N GLY A 33 -4.94 4.56 13.32
CA GLY A 33 -3.75 5.42 13.22
C GLY A 33 -3.10 5.43 11.83
N LEU A 34 -3.69 4.75 10.83
CA LEU A 34 -3.26 4.83 9.44
C LEU A 34 -3.76 6.11 8.79
N GLU A 35 -2.88 6.76 8.03
CA GLU A 35 -3.28 7.84 7.15
C GLU A 35 -4.06 7.29 5.95
N PHE A 36 -5.06 8.04 5.49
CA PHE A 36 -5.95 7.60 4.40
C PHE A 36 -5.20 7.27 3.11
N GLU A 37 -4.11 8.01 2.83
CA GLU A 37 -3.27 7.82 1.64
C GLU A 37 -2.60 6.44 1.60
N ILE A 38 -2.25 5.88 2.77
CA ILE A 38 -1.67 4.53 2.89
C ILE A 38 -2.73 3.48 2.53
N ILE A 39 -3.97 3.67 3.01
CA ILE A 39 -5.09 2.75 2.74
C ILE A 39 -5.47 2.80 1.26
N GLU A 40 -5.52 4.00 0.68
CA GLU A 40 -5.78 4.18 -0.75
C GLU A 40 -4.72 3.49 -1.61
N ALA A 41 -3.43 3.71 -1.29
CA ALA A 41 -2.32 3.07 -1.98
C ALA A 41 -2.36 1.54 -1.90
N TYR A 42 -2.69 0.98 -0.72
CA TYR A 42 -2.86 -0.46 -0.55
C TYR A 42 -3.95 -1.02 -1.46
N VAL A 43 -5.11 -0.35 -1.51
CA VAL A 43 -6.25 -0.78 -2.34
C VAL A 43 -5.93 -0.69 -3.82
N ASP A 44 -5.14 0.31 -4.24
CA ASP A 44 -4.66 0.43 -5.63
C ASP A 44 -3.73 -0.72 -6.02
N CYS A 45 -2.87 -1.18 -5.10
CA CYS A 45 -1.94 -2.28 -5.35
C CYS A 45 -2.60 -3.66 -5.31
N ILE A 46 -3.31 -3.96 -4.23
CA ILE A 46 -3.76 -5.33 -3.89
C ILE A 46 -5.24 -5.54 -4.23
N GLY A 47 -5.99 -4.45 -4.37
CA GLY A 47 -7.43 -4.47 -4.63
C GLY A 47 -8.28 -4.54 -3.36
N ASN A 48 -9.58 -4.73 -3.56
CA ASN A 48 -10.59 -4.61 -2.50
C ASN A 48 -11.18 -5.97 -2.04
N TYR A 49 -10.33 -7.00 -1.99
CA TYR A 49 -10.71 -8.36 -1.60
C TYR A 49 -10.54 -8.59 -0.10
N PHE A 50 -11.41 -7.96 0.70
CA PHE A 50 -11.48 -8.11 2.15
C PHE A 50 -12.94 -8.31 2.60
N LYS A 51 -13.14 -9.02 3.73
CA LYS A 51 -14.47 -9.32 4.27
C LYS A 51 -15.11 -8.11 4.93
N ASP A 52 -14.33 -7.35 5.69
CA ASP A 52 -14.74 -6.19 6.46
C ASP A 52 -13.57 -5.20 6.64
N THR A 53 -13.86 -4.03 7.22
CA THR A 53 -12.87 -2.95 7.40
C THR A 53 -11.75 -3.33 8.37
N GLU A 54 -12.02 -4.17 9.36
CA GLU A 54 -10.97 -4.63 10.29
C GLU A 54 -9.94 -5.49 9.56
N GLU A 55 -10.40 -6.47 8.76
CA GLU A 55 -9.50 -7.27 7.94
C GLU A 55 -8.70 -6.41 6.94
N LEU A 56 -9.30 -5.37 6.35
CA LEU A 56 -8.57 -4.44 5.50
C LEU A 56 -7.43 -3.76 6.29
N LEU A 57 -7.74 -3.16 7.43
CA LEU A 57 -6.78 -2.38 8.21
C LEU A 57 -5.66 -3.26 8.76
N ASP A 58 -5.99 -4.45 9.26
CA ASP A 58 -5.00 -5.43 9.73
C ASP A 58 -4.04 -5.82 8.60
N ARG A 59 -4.55 -6.07 7.40
CA ARG A 59 -3.72 -6.43 6.25
C ARG A 59 -2.84 -5.27 5.76
N VAL A 60 -3.35 -4.03 5.81
CA VAL A 60 -2.54 -2.84 5.51
C VAL A 60 -1.39 -2.73 6.50
N LEU A 61 -1.67 -2.85 7.80
CA LEU A 61 -0.64 -2.77 8.85
C LEU A 61 0.40 -3.88 8.73
N ASP A 62 -0.03 -5.11 8.45
CA ASP A 62 0.87 -6.27 8.35
C ASP A 62 1.78 -6.23 7.12
N SER A 63 1.36 -5.56 6.04
CA SER A 63 2.11 -5.54 4.79
C SER A 63 2.87 -4.25 4.53
N TYR A 64 2.59 -3.16 5.25
CA TYR A 64 3.17 -1.84 4.98
C TYR A 64 4.64 -1.73 5.40
N TYR A 65 5.49 -1.29 4.48
CA TYR A 65 6.93 -1.13 4.70
C TYR A 65 7.38 0.33 4.85
N GLY A 66 6.55 1.29 4.44
CA GLY A 66 6.87 2.71 4.51
C GLY A 66 6.73 3.45 3.19
N GLU A 67 7.18 4.70 3.20
CA GLU A 67 7.18 5.60 2.06
C GLU A 67 8.60 5.80 1.52
N PHE A 68 8.77 5.65 0.21
CA PHE A 68 10.06 5.79 -0.47
C PHE A 68 9.90 6.58 -1.78
N THR A 69 10.98 7.23 -2.21
CA THR A 69 10.97 8.07 -3.42
C THR A 69 11.05 7.24 -4.71
N SER A 70 11.65 6.05 -4.65
CA SER A 70 11.83 5.16 -5.79
C SER A 70 11.98 3.69 -5.36
N ASP A 71 11.76 2.77 -6.31
CA ASP A 71 11.95 1.33 -6.09
C ASP A 71 13.42 1.01 -5.77
N GLU A 72 14.34 1.77 -6.35
CA GLU A 72 15.77 1.68 -6.07
C GLU A 72 16.10 2.06 -4.63
N ASP A 73 15.56 3.18 -4.12
CA ASP A 73 15.79 3.62 -2.73
C ASP A 73 15.22 2.60 -1.74
N PHE A 74 13.98 2.14 -1.98
CA PHE A 74 13.36 1.09 -1.17
C PHE A 74 14.19 -0.20 -1.15
N THR A 75 14.57 -0.68 -2.33
CA THR A 75 15.35 -1.92 -2.47
C THR A 75 16.72 -1.82 -1.79
N GLN A 76 17.39 -0.67 -1.93
CA GLN A 76 18.67 -0.44 -1.28
C GLN A 76 18.52 -0.48 0.23
N GLU A 77 17.55 0.25 0.79
CA GLU A 77 17.33 0.28 2.24
C GLU A 77 17.02 -1.13 2.79
N MET A 78 16.16 -1.90 2.10
CA MET A 78 15.81 -3.26 2.55
C MET A 78 17.02 -4.20 2.54
N LEU A 79 17.82 -4.20 1.47
CA LEU A 79 18.98 -5.09 1.34
C LEU A 79 20.17 -4.68 2.22
N GLU A 80 20.25 -3.41 2.60
CA GLU A 80 21.21 -2.94 3.61
C GLU A 80 20.75 -3.35 5.02
N GLN A 81 19.46 -3.23 5.32
CA GLN A 81 18.90 -3.59 6.63
C GLN A 81 18.90 -5.10 6.89
N ASP A 82 18.65 -5.92 5.87
CA ASP A 82 18.61 -7.38 6.00
C ASP A 82 20.00 -8.05 5.97
N GLY A 83 21.05 -7.28 5.66
CA GLY A 83 22.45 -7.73 5.61
C GLY A 83 22.81 -8.50 4.34
N SER A 84 21.98 -8.47 3.30
CA SER A 84 22.28 -9.05 1.98
C SER A 84 23.45 -8.34 1.30
N ILE A 85 23.65 -7.06 1.63
CA ILE A 85 24.78 -6.27 1.13
C ILE A 85 25.88 -6.24 2.20
N PRO A 86 27.12 -6.66 1.86
CA PRO A 86 28.25 -6.54 2.77
C PRO A 86 28.54 -5.07 3.11
N GLU A 87 28.62 -4.74 4.41
CA GLU A 87 28.95 -3.38 4.90
C GLU A 87 30.28 -2.84 4.37
N ASN A 88 31.18 -3.73 3.94
CA ASN A 88 32.53 -3.46 3.49
C ASN A 88 32.70 -3.65 1.97
N LEU A 89 31.68 -3.31 1.18
CA LEU A 89 31.76 -3.32 -0.27
C LEU A 89 32.89 -2.38 -0.75
N PRO A 90 33.89 -2.87 -1.50
CA PRO A 90 34.96 -2.02 -2.02
C PRO A 90 34.41 -0.91 -2.93
N SER A 91 34.95 0.30 -2.82
CA SER A 91 34.44 1.51 -3.50
C SER A 91 34.49 1.50 -5.04
N TYR A 92 35.12 0.49 -5.64
CA TYR A 92 35.17 0.29 -7.09
C TYR A 92 34.11 -0.72 -7.59
N ILE A 93 33.34 -1.30 -6.68
CA ILE A 93 32.18 -2.15 -7.00
C ILE A 93 30.93 -1.28 -6.90
N PHE A 94 30.07 -1.39 -7.91
CA PHE A 94 28.80 -0.69 -7.98
C PHE A 94 27.68 -1.71 -8.11
N ILE A 95 26.56 -1.47 -7.43
CA ILE A 95 25.34 -2.25 -7.57
C ILE A 95 24.47 -1.57 -8.64
N ASP A 96 23.96 -2.36 -9.57
CA ASP A 96 22.95 -1.90 -10.53
C ASP A 96 21.59 -1.91 -9.83
N TRP A 97 21.25 -0.79 -9.20
CA TRP A 97 20.03 -0.66 -8.41
C TRP A 97 18.76 -0.78 -9.24
N GLN A 98 18.77 -0.28 -10.49
CA GLN A 98 17.59 -0.38 -11.36
C GLN A 98 17.22 -1.84 -11.65
N LYS A 99 18.23 -2.65 -12.00
CA LYS A 99 18.00 -4.07 -12.29
C LYS A 99 17.74 -4.88 -11.02
N THR A 100 18.35 -4.49 -9.91
CA THR A 100 18.13 -5.16 -8.61
C THR A 100 16.71 -4.92 -8.15
N ALA A 101 16.25 -3.66 -8.15
CA ALA A 101 14.89 -3.26 -7.82
C ALA A 101 13.86 -3.95 -8.72
N TYR A 102 14.09 -4.00 -10.04
CA TYR A 102 13.20 -4.72 -10.96
C TYR A 102 12.92 -6.18 -10.55
N ASN A 103 13.93 -6.89 -10.04
CA ASN A 103 13.74 -8.26 -9.57
C ASN A 103 13.20 -8.33 -8.14
N PHE A 104 13.60 -7.40 -7.28
CA PHE A 104 13.18 -7.34 -5.88
C PHE A 104 11.69 -7.01 -5.76
N MET A 105 11.20 -6.10 -6.59
CA MET A 105 9.80 -5.65 -6.62
C MET A 105 8.81 -6.72 -7.08
N PHE A 106 9.22 -7.93 -7.45
CA PHE A 106 8.25 -9.02 -7.68
C PHE A 106 7.57 -9.47 -6.38
N ASP A 107 8.21 -9.28 -5.23
CA ASP A 107 7.66 -9.64 -3.91
C ASP A 107 6.91 -8.47 -3.24
N TYR A 108 6.88 -7.30 -3.89
CA TYR A 108 6.29 -6.07 -3.36
C TYR A 108 5.38 -5.40 -4.38
N SER A 109 4.56 -4.47 -3.91
CA SER A 109 3.78 -3.56 -4.73
C SER A 109 3.88 -2.16 -4.14
N CYS A 110 3.80 -1.13 -5.00
CA CYS A 110 3.80 0.25 -4.54
C CYS A 110 2.76 1.10 -5.27
N SER A 111 2.21 2.08 -4.56
CA SER A 111 1.39 3.15 -5.12
C SER A 111 1.64 4.43 -4.33
N ASN A 112 1.76 5.56 -5.01
CA ASN A 112 2.03 6.88 -4.40
C ASN A 112 3.21 6.90 -3.42
N GLY A 113 4.26 6.12 -3.68
CA GLY A 113 5.44 6.04 -2.82
C GLY A 113 5.28 5.13 -1.60
N HIS A 114 4.10 4.56 -1.34
CA HIS A 114 3.88 3.59 -0.27
C HIS A 114 4.13 2.17 -0.75
N TYR A 115 4.92 1.41 0.00
CA TYR A 115 5.35 0.05 -0.35
C TYR A 115 4.68 -0.99 0.54
N PHE A 116 4.21 -2.06 -0.10
CA PHE A 116 3.51 -3.17 0.54
C PHE A 116 4.11 -4.49 0.07
N ARG A 117 4.14 -5.47 0.96
CA ARG A 117 4.47 -6.85 0.57
C ARG A 117 3.25 -7.57 -0.02
N ASN A 118 3.50 -8.35 -1.07
CA ASN A 118 2.49 -9.14 -1.79
C ASN A 118 2.01 -10.38 -1.02
#